data_AF-A0A2E5CB98-F1
#
_entry.id   AF-A0A2E5CB98-F1
#
_cell.length_a   1.000
_cell.length_b   1.000
_cell.length_c   1.000
_cell.angle_alpha   90.00
_cell.angle_beta   90.00
_cell.angle_gamma   90.00
#
_symmetry.space_group_name_H-M   'P 1'
#
loop_
_entity.id
_entity.type
_entity.pdbx_description
1 polymer ?
#
loop_
_entity_poly.entity_id
_entity_poly.type
_entity_poly.pdbx_seq_one_letter_code
_entity_poly.pdbx_strand_id
1 'polypeptide(L)'
;MKDNKKTQNGKTGNKEKSSTMRVNTNICNTISNEVEKLNKLKKGKKKITPSDILEVLLPLFNEDHKKLILSQTITSVDRQDTAFMNYKKKHKETTKADFLDLIQYGEIQINDYLPEEMKRQKKINNVRDLDAA
;
A
#
# COMPACT_ATOMS: atom_id res chain seq x y z
N MET A 1 27.33 -47.82 40.11
CA MET A 1 26.88 -46.42 40.00
C MET A 1 26.91 -46.06 38.51
N LYS A 2 25.76 -45.79 37.89
CA LYS A 2 25.66 -45.37 36.48
C LYS A 2 25.02 -43.98 36.49
N ASP A 3 25.83 -42.96 36.26
CA ASP A 3 25.39 -41.57 36.21
C ASP A 3 24.68 -41.30 34.88
N ASN A 4 23.36 -41.11 34.96
CA ASN A 4 22.53 -40.77 33.81
C ASN A 4 22.44 -39.23 33.71
N LYS A 5 23.35 -38.63 32.94
CA LYS A 5 23.41 -37.17 32.75
C LYS A 5 22.33 -36.76 31.74
N LYS A 6 21.21 -36.28 32.27
CA LYS A 6 20.07 -35.69 31.53
C LYS A 6 20.54 -34.43 30.78
N THR A 7 20.66 -34.50 29.47
CA THR A 7 21.04 -33.37 28.61
C THR A 7 19.90 -32.34 28.57
N GLN A 8 20.23 -31.09 28.92
CA GLN A 8 19.30 -29.97 28.99
C GLN A 8 18.77 -29.58 27.61
N ASN A 9 17.45 -29.32 27.55
CA ASN A 9 16.76 -28.73 26.41
C ASN A 9 17.50 -27.47 25.93
N GLY A 10 17.95 -27.50 24.68
CA GLY A 10 18.51 -26.34 24.00
C GLY A 10 17.51 -25.19 23.98
N LYS A 11 17.99 -24.02 24.38
CA LYS A 11 17.29 -22.73 24.33
C LYS A 11 16.66 -22.54 22.95
N THR A 12 15.34 -22.40 22.94
CA THR A 12 14.54 -22.03 21.77
C THR A 12 15.08 -20.72 21.20
N GLY A 13 15.60 -20.81 19.98
CA GLY A 13 16.05 -19.67 19.20
C GLY A 13 14.95 -18.61 19.11
N ASN A 14 15.37 -17.36 19.12
CA ASN A 14 14.55 -16.17 18.98
C ASN A 14 13.76 -16.30 17.66
N LYS A 15 12.51 -16.79 17.72
CA LYS A 15 11.62 -16.81 16.56
C LYS A 15 11.34 -15.35 16.22
N GLU A 16 11.84 -14.90 15.07
CA GLU A 16 11.34 -13.69 14.44
C GLU A 16 9.82 -13.72 14.50
N LYS A 17 9.22 -12.66 15.03
CA LYS A 17 7.77 -12.52 15.10
C LYS A 17 7.26 -12.39 13.67
N SER A 18 7.02 -13.54 13.03
CA SER A 18 6.29 -13.62 11.78
C SER A 18 4.88 -13.12 12.07
N SER A 19 4.58 -11.90 11.65
CA SER A 19 3.22 -11.40 11.63
C SER A 19 2.51 -12.03 10.45
N THR A 20 1.37 -12.67 10.69
CA THR A 20 0.53 -13.19 9.61
C THR A 20 0.08 -12.02 8.72
N MET A 21 0.55 -12.00 7.47
CA MET A 21 0.13 -11.01 6.49
C MET A 21 -1.32 -11.28 6.07
N ARG A 22 -2.21 -10.31 6.31
CA ARG A 22 -3.60 -10.38 5.83
C ARG A 22 -3.66 -9.90 4.39
N VAL A 23 -4.05 -10.79 3.49
CA VAL A 23 -4.21 -10.49 2.06
C VAL A 23 -5.68 -10.63 1.70
N ASN A 24 -6.19 -9.72 0.86
CA ASN A 24 -7.55 -9.81 0.34
C ASN A 24 -7.72 -11.12 -0.44
N THR A 25 -8.86 -11.82 -0.26
CA THR A 25 -9.18 -13.07 -0.95
C THR A 25 -9.02 -12.97 -2.47
N ASN A 26 -9.41 -11.85 -3.06
CA ASN A 26 -9.26 -11.62 -4.50
C ASN A 26 -7.78 -11.61 -4.93
N ILE A 27 -6.92 -10.97 -4.15
CA ILE A 27 -5.47 -10.94 -4.42
C ILE A 27 -4.87 -12.34 -4.25
N CYS A 28 -5.29 -13.06 -3.20
CA CYS A 28 -4.85 -14.44 -2.95
C CYS A 28 -5.21 -15.36 -4.13
N ASN A 29 -6.43 -15.24 -4.65
CA ASN A 29 -6.90 -16.02 -5.80
C ASN A 29 -6.11 -15.66 -7.06
N THR A 30 -5.87 -14.37 -7.33
CA THR A 30 -5.11 -13.93 -8.49
C THR A 30 -3.67 -14.46 -8.45
N ILE A 31 -3.00 -14.38 -7.31
CA ILE A 31 -1.64 -14.91 -7.13
C ILE A 31 -1.64 -16.44 -7.30
N SER A 32 -2.61 -17.13 -6.69
CA SER A 32 -2.70 -18.60 -6.76
C SER A 32 -2.91 -19.08 -8.21
N ASN A 33 -3.80 -18.43 -8.95
CA ASN A 33 -4.04 -18.73 -10.36
C ASN A 33 -2.77 -18.53 -11.21
N GLU A 34 -1.99 -17.49 -10.95
CA GLU A 34 -0.75 -17.23 -11.68
C GLU A 34 0.34 -18.26 -11.33
N VAL A 35 0.45 -18.63 -10.04
CA VAL A 35 1.33 -19.72 -9.58
C VAL A 35 0.96 -21.04 -10.26
N GLU A 36 -0.32 -21.35 -10.43
CA GLU A 36 -0.75 -22.57 -11.13
C GLU A 36 -0.34 -22.56 -12.60
N LYS A 37 -0.53 -21.44 -13.32
CA LYS A 37 -0.11 -21.31 -14.72
C LYS A 37 1.40 -21.50 -14.86
N LEU A 38 2.18 -20.81 -14.02
CA LEU A 38 3.64 -20.93 -14.03
C LEU A 38 4.10 -22.36 -13.69
N ASN A 39 3.43 -23.03 -12.75
CA ASN A 39 3.74 -24.42 -12.41
C ASN A 39 3.41 -25.42 -13.53
N LYS A 40 2.46 -25.12 -14.43
CA LYS A 40 2.20 -25.91 -15.65
C LYS A 40 3.30 -25.74 -16.70
N LEU A 41 3.93 -24.56 -16.74
CA LEU A 41 5.00 -24.22 -17.70
C LEU A 41 6.42 -24.48 -17.16
N LYS A 42 6.54 -24.88 -15.89
CA LYS A 42 7.84 -25.02 -15.23
C LYS A 42 8.73 -26.03 -15.95
N LYS A 43 10.00 -25.67 -16.11
CA LYS A 43 11.03 -26.52 -16.70
C LYS A 43 11.84 -27.29 -15.65
N GLY A 44 11.86 -26.79 -14.41
CA GLY A 44 12.61 -27.37 -13.30
C GLY A 44 11.76 -28.23 -12.35
N LYS A 45 12.43 -28.90 -11.41
CA LYS A 45 11.78 -29.77 -10.41
C LYS A 45 11.13 -28.99 -9.25
N LYS A 46 11.67 -27.82 -8.88
CA LYS A 46 11.15 -26.97 -7.80
C LYS A 46 9.74 -26.47 -8.17
N LYS A 47 8.79 -26.53 -7.23
CA LYS A 47 7.48 -25.87 -7.39
C LYS A 47 7.66 -24.37 -7.21
N ILE A 48 7.00 -23.60 -8.06
CA ILE A 48 6.93 -22.14 -7.94
C ILE A 48 5.92 -21.82 -6.84
N THR A 49 6.28 -20.88 -5.97
CA THR A 49 5.48 -20.39 -4.85
C THR A 49 5.15 -18.91 -5.04
N PRO A 50 4.14 -18.37 -4.31
CA PRO A 50 3.88 -16.93 -4.29
C PRO A 50 5.12 -16.08 -3.96
N SER A 51 5.97 -16.57 -3.05
CA SER A 51 7.20 -15.88 -2.66
C SER A 51 8.17 -15.73 -3.83
N ASP A 52 8.33 -16.76 -4.67
CA ASP A 52 9.21 -16.68 -5.84
C ASP A 52 8.73 -15.60 -6.84
N ILE A 53 7.40 -15.40 -6.96
CA ILE A 53 6.83 -14.32 -7.79
C ILE A 53 7.15 -12.95 -7.20
N LEU A 54 6.90 -12.77 -5.89
CA LEU A 54 7.13 -11.49 -5.22
C LEU A 54 8.61 -11.11 -5.21
N GLU A 55 9.52 -12.08 -5.07
CA GLU A 55 10.97 -11.86 -5.12
C GLU A 55 11.42 -11.28 -6.47
N VAL A 56 10.76 -11.67 -7.56
CA VAL A 56 11.03 -11.12 -8.91
C VAL A 56 10.38 -9.76 -9.11
N LEU A 57 9.16 -9.55 -8.60
CA LEU A 57 8.38 -8.34 -8.89
C LEU A 57 8.69 -7.16 -7.98
N LEU A 58 9.01 -7.38 -6.69
CA LEU A 58 9.28 -6.30 -5.74
C LEU A 58 10.45 -5.39 -6.18
N PRO A 59 11.56 -5.90 -6.73
CA PRO A 59 12.63 -5.05 -7.24
C PRO A 59 12.24 -4.18 -8.45
N LEU A 60 11.15 -4.51 -9.15
CA LEU A 60 10.68 -3.76 -10.32
C LEU A 60 9.82 -2.54 -9.93
N PHE A 61 9.62 -2.30 -8.63
CA PHE A 61 8.88 -1.14 -8.15
C PHE A 61 9.71 0.13 -8.38
N ASN A 62 9.30 0.92 -9.37
CA ASN A 62 9.82 2.27 -9.59
C ASN A 62 9.11 3.28 -8.68
N GLU A 63 9.55 4.54 -8.75
CA GLU A 63 8.97 5.62 -7.94
C GLU A 63 7.49 5.88 -8.26
N ASP A 64 7.04 5.66 -9.48
CA ASP A 64 5.64 5.88 -9.85
C ASP A 64 4.72 4.83 -9.24
N HIS A 65 5.14 3.57 -9.16
CA HIS A 65 4.43 2.53 -8.41
C HIS A 65 4.34 2.89 -6.92
N LYS A 66 5.41 3.44 -6.32
CA LYS A 66 5.41 3.88 -4.92
C LYS A 66 4.44 5.04 -4.70
N LYS A 67 4.46 6.05 -5.58
CA LYS A 67 3.51 7.18 -5.54
C LYS A 67 2.07 6.71 -5.65
N LEU A 68 1.79 5.75 -6.52
CA LEU A 68 0.45 5.17 -6.67
C LEU A 68 0.00 4.42 -5.42
N ILE A 69 0.87 3.64 -4.78
CA ILE A 69 0.55 2.96 -3.52
C ILE A 69 0.24 3.98 -2.42
N LEU A 70 1.06 5.02 -2.30
CA LEU A 70 0.86 6.09 -1.32
C LEU A 70 -0.39 6.91 -1.60
N SER A 71 -0.76 7.15 -2.86
CA SER A 71 -1.97 7.92 -3.17
C SER A 71 -3.26 7.19 -2.79
N GLN A 72 -3.23 5.85 -2.72
CA GLN A 72 -4.34 5.02 -2.28
C GLN A 72 -4.58 5.06 -0.76
N THR A 73 -3.58 5.46 0.04
CA THR A 73 -3.74 5.56 1.50
C THR A 73 -4.36 6.89 1.94
N ILE A 74 -4.44 7.88 1.04
CA ILE A 74 -4.94 9.23 1.34
C ILE A 74 -6.47 9.21 1.44
N THR A 75 -6.99 9.46 2.64
CA THR A 75 -8.44 9.54 2.89
C THR A 75 -9.03 10.89 2.49
N SER A 76 -10.35 10.99 2.48
CA SER A 76 -11.04 12.28 2.29
C SER A 76 -10.76 13.26 3.43
N VAL A 77 -10.60 12.75 4.65
CA VAL A 77 -10.32 13.56 5.85
C VAL A 77 -8.92 14.18 5.73
N ASP A 78 -7.91 13.39 5.35
CA ASP A 78 -6.54 13.88 5.14
C ASP A 78 -6.48 15.02 4.11
N ARG A 79 -7.28 14.92 3.05
CA ARG A 79 -7.40 15.96 2.03
C ARG A 79 -8.05 17.21 2.60
N GLN A 80 -9.16 17.07 3.33
CA GLN A 80 -9.85 18.21 3.94
C GLN A 80 -8.95 18.95 4.93
N ASP A 81 -8.22 18.23 5.78
CA ASP A 81 -7.32 18.82 6.76
C ASP A 81 -6.16 19.55 6.09
N THR A 82 -5.54 18.94 5.08
CA THR A 82 -4.43 19.56 4.35
C THR A 82 -4.89 20.81 3.59
N ALA A 83 -6.02 20.72 2.89
CA ALA A 83 -6.59 21.83 2.16
C ALA A 83 -6.97 22.99 3.09
N PHE A 84 -7.58 22.69 4.23
CA PHE A 84 -7.92 23.70 5.25
C PHE A 84 -6.66 24.39 5.79
N MET A 85 -5.62 23.64 6.14
CA MET A 85 -4.37 24.22 6.65
C MET A 85 -3.70 25.13 5.62
N ASN A 86 -3.73 24.76 4.33
CA ASN A 86 -3.19 25.58 3.25
C ASN A 86 -4.05 26.81 2.96
N TYR A 87 -5.38 26.68 3.01
CA TYR A 87 -6.32 27.78 2.90
C TYR A 87 -6.11 28.80 4.03
N LYS A 88 -6.06 28.34 5.28
CA LYS A 88 -5.86 29.16 6.48
C LYS A 88 -4.54 29.95 6.43
N LYS A 89 -3.46 29.36 5.89
CA LYS A 89 -2.19 30.08 5.67
C LYS A 89 -2.33 31.28 4.73
N LYS A 90 -3.21 31.20 3.74
CA LYS A 90 -3.43 32.25 2.73
C LYS A 90 -4.50 33.27 3.15
N HIS A 91 -5.47 32.86 3.97
CA HIS A 91 -6.71 33.60 4.21
C HIS A 91 -7.05 33.76 5.70
N LYS A 92 -6.15 34.36 6.52
CA LYS A 92 -6.39 34.74 7.95
C LYS A 92 -7.05 33.63 8.80
N GLU A 93 -7.50 33.94 10.02
CA GLU A 93 -8.21 32.99 10.88
C GLU A 93 -9.62 32.70 10.35
N THR A 94 -9.72 31.65 9.53
CA THR A 94 -10.97 31.00 9.14
C THR A 94 -11.16 29.70 9.94
N THR A 95 -12.40 29.36 10.31
CA THR A 95 -12.68 28.08 10.96
C THR A 95 -12.81 26.95 9.93
N LYS A 96 -12.67 25.71 10.38
CA LYS A 96 -12.83 24.54 9.48
C LYS A 96 -14.27 24.45 8.94
N ALA A 97 -15.26 24.90 9.71
CA ALA A 97 -16.66 24.91 9.27
C ALA A 97 -16.86 25.89 8.10
N ASP A 98 -16.42 27.14 8.26
CA ASP A 98 -16.53 28.16 7.21
C ASP A 98 -15.82 27.70 5.92
N PHE A 99 -14.64 27.09 6.04
CA PHE A 99 -13.93 26.55 4.88
C PHE A 99 -14.71 25.44 4.16
N LEU A 100 -15.36 24.55 4.89
CA LEU A 100 -16.18 23.48 4.30
C LEU A 100 -17.44 24.04 3.64
N ASP A 101 -18.05 25.06 4.22
CA ASP A 101 -19.20 25.77 3.64
C ASP A 101 -18.81 26.42 2.30
N LEU A 102 -17.66 27.10 2.24
CA LEU A 102 -17.14 27.68 0.99
C LEU A 102 -16.94 26.62 -0.11
N ILE A 103 -16.46 25.42 0.24
CA ILE A 103 -16.36 24.30 -0.70
C ILE A 103 -17.76 23.83 -1.12
N GLN A 104 -18.69 23.71 -0.17
CA GLN A 104 -20.04 23.19 -0.41
C GLN A 104 -20.87 24.12 -1.32
N TYR A 105 -20.76 25.43 -1.14
CA TYR A 105 -21.40 26.42 -1.99
C TYR A 105 -20.67 26.63 -3.33
N GLY A 106 -19.52 25.97 -3.53
CA GLY A 106 -18.74 26.06 -4.76
C GLY A 106 -17.96 27.37 -4.92
N GLU A 107 -17.82 28.15 -3.84
CA GLU A 107 -17.04 29.40 -3.84
C GLU A 107 -15.55 29.12 -4.02
N ILE A 108 -15.07 27.97 -3.52
CA ILE A 108 -13.69 27.52 -3.69
C ILE A 108 -13.61 26.04 -4.07
N GLN A 109 -12.58 25.68 -4.83
CA GLN A 109 -12.29 24.29 -5.16
C GLN A 109 -11.24 23.71 -4.21
N ILE A 110 -11.55 22.60 -3.55
CA ILE A 110 -10.62 21.94 -2.61
C ILE A 110 -9.26 21.61 -3.26
N ASN A 111 -9.27 21.26 -4.55
CA ASN A 111 -8.06 20.89 -5.29
C ASN A 111 -7.05 22.05 -5.42
N ASP A 112 -7.49 23.31 -5.33
CA ASP A 112 -6.61 24.47 -5.44
C ASP A 112 -5.74 24.66 -4.20
N TYR A 113 -6.09 23.98 -3.11
CA TYR A 113 -5.40 24.03 -1.82
C TYR A 113 -4.72 22.70 -1.47
N LEU A 114 -4.72 21.73 -2.40
CA LEU A 114 -4.05 20.44 -2.22
C LEU A 114 -2.73 20.37 -2.99
N PRO A 115 -1.69 19.75 -2.42
CA PRO A 115 -0.53 19.28 -3.18
C PRO A 115 -0.96 18.32 -4.29
N GLU A 116 -0.20 18.27 -5.39
CA GLU A 116 -0.52 17.42 -6.57
C GLU A 116 -0.74 15.95 -6.20
N GLU A 117 0.04 15.43 -5.26
CA GLU A 117 -0.02 14.06 -4.79
C GLU A 117 -1.34 13.73 -4.06
N MET A 118 -1.99 14.74 -3.49
CA MET A 118 -3.24 14.62 -2.75
C MET A 118 -4.48 14.99 -3.57
N LYS A 119 -4.31 15.53 -4.78
CA LYS A 119 -5.43 15.77 -5.68
C LYS A 119 -6.09 14.46 -6.06
N ARG A 120 -7.36 14.51 -6.49
CA ARG A 120 -8.04 13.29 -6.96
C ARG A 120 -7.38 12.84 -8.25
N GLN A 121 -6.48 11.88 -8.14
CA GLN A 121 -6.02 11.12 -9.30
C GLN A 121 -7.23 10.39 -9.88
N LYS A 122 -7.40 10.42 -11.20
CA LYS A 122 -8.33 9.51 -11.89
C LYS A 122 -7.98 8.10 -11.42
N LYS A 123 -8.99 7.26 -11.14
CA LYS A 123 -8.75 5.85 -10.81
C LYS A 123 -7.96 5.22 -11.96
N ILE A 124 -6.67 5.03 -11.74
CA ILE A 124 -5.81 4.24 -12.61
C ILE A 124 -6.18 2.80 -12.31
N ASN A 125 -6.99 2.21 -13.19
CA ASN A 125 -7.41 0.82 -13.05
C ASN A 125 -6.35 -0.14 -13.63
N ASN A 126 -5.37 0.37 -14.39
CA ASN A 126 -4.29 -0.41 -15.00
C ASN A 126 -2.98 0.36 -15.10
N VAL A 127 -1.85 -0.35 -14.98
CA VAL A 127 -0.47 0.18 -15.14
C VAL A 127 -0.26 0.89 -16.48
N ARG A 128 -1.04 0.57 -17.52
CA ARG A 128 -0.97 1.20 -18.85
C ARG A 128 -1.44 2.66 -18.87
N ASP A 129 -2.12 3.13 -17.82
CA ASP A 129 -2.59 4.52 -17.75
C ASP A 129 -1.53 5.46 -17.15
N LEU A 130 -0.37 4.93 -16.72
CA LEU A 130 0.75 5.73 -16.20
C LEU A 130 1.49 6.50 -17.29
N ASP A 131 1.52 6.01 -18.53
CA ASP A 131 2.24 6.64 -19.65
C ASP A 131 1.46 7.81 -20.29
N ALA A 132 0.23 8.08 -19.83
CA ALA A 132 -0.68 9.07 -20.42
C ALA A 132 -1.09 10.21 -19.45
N ALA A 133 -0.44 10.30 -18.28
CA ALA A 133 -0.71 11.29 -17.25
C ALA A 133 0.36 12.39 -17.19
#